data_AF-A0A7C2UPP0-F1
#
_entry.id   AF-A0A7C2UPP0-F1
#
_cell.length_a   1.000
_cell.length_b   1.000
_cell.length_c   1.000
_cell.angle_alpha   90.00
_cell.angle_beta   90.00
_cell.angle_gamma   90.00
#
_symmetry.space_group_name_H-M   'P 1'
#
loop_
_entity.id
_entity.type
_entity.pdbx_description
1 polymer ?
#
loop_
_entity_poly.entity_id
_entity_poly.type
_entity_poly.pdbx_seq_one_letter_code
_entity_poly.pdbx_strand_id
1 'polypeptide(L)'
;MVSYLGEQVKKIVIFDGKAKIGEIMGGLASIQLKPEDFSSPIALQMAFSRIYEGVIKALEEGPKKKYVAEVRMTDSLGNQVVIGVDLGEAPPPFSKSEVKARITVEIFEEEEV
;
A
#
# COMPACT_ATOMS: atom_id res chain seq x y z
N MET A 1 -1.72 -34.33 8.00
CA MET A 1 -1.11 -35.18 6.94
C MET A 1 -0.43 -34.22 5.98
N VAL A 2 0.90 -34.21 5.94
CA VAL A 2 1.69 -33.30 5.09
C VAL A 2 2.18 -34.13 3.91
N SER A 3 1.72 -33.82 2.70
CA SER A 3 2.16 -34.49 1.48
C SER A 3 3.39 -33.77 0.93
N TYR A 4 4.51 -34.48 0.83
CA TYR A 4 5.76 -33.96 0.26
C TYR A 4 5.85 -34.38 -1.22
N LEU A 5 5.66 -33.42 -2.12
CA LEU A 5 5.95 -33.54 -3.55
C LEU A 5 6.86 -32.36 -3.91
N GLY A 6 8.18 -32.57 -3.91
CA GLY A 6 9.17 -31.74 -4.63
C GLY A 6 9.19 -30.21 -4.47
N GLU A 7 8.46 -29.63 -3.52
CA GLU A 7 8.29 -28.17 -3.42
C GLU A 7 9.37 -27.55 -2.55
N GLN A 8 10.00 -26.47 -3.06
CA GLN A 8 10.76 -25.50 -2.26
C GLN A 8 10.08 -25.27 -0.91
N VAL A 9 10.87 -25.14 0.16
CA VAL A 9 10.35 -24.93 1.51
C VAL A 9 9.63 -23.57 1.56
N LYS A 10 8.32 -23.58 1.34
CA LYS A 10 7.45 -22.40 1.39
C LYS A 10 6.61 -22.41 2.65
N LYS A 11 6.60 -21.29 3.37
CA LYS A 11 5.70 -21.05 4.50
C LYS A 11 4.67 -20.01 4.11
N ILE A 12 3.41 -20.41 4.08
CA ILE A 12 2.28 -19.52 3.78
C ILE A 12 1.53 -19.19 5.08
N VAL A 13 1.25 -17.92 5.29
CA VAL A 13 0.39 -17.42 6.37
C VAL A 13 -0.69 -16.52 5.77
N ILE A 14 -1.93 -16.69 6.22
CA ILE A 14 -3.08 -15.95 5.74
C ILE A 14 -3.59 -15.06 6.86
N PHE A 15 -3.74 -13.78 6.57
CA PHE A 15 -4.39 -12.80 7.43
C PHE A 15 -5.69 -12.35 6.78
N ASP A 16 -6.76 -12.30 7.56
CA ASP A 16 -8.00 -11.64 7.15
C ASP A 16 -8.02 -10.21 7.70
N GLY A 17 -8.50 -9.29 6.88
CA GLY A 17 -8.57 -7.86 7.20
C GLY A 17 -9.79 -7.21 6.57
N LYS A 18 -9.86 -5.88 6.72
CA LYS A 18 -10.86 -5.04 6.07
C LYS A 18 -10.18 -4.05 5.16
N ALA A 19 -10.70 -3.88 3.96
CA ALA A 19 -10.29 -2.82 3.04
C ALA A 19 -11.33 -1.72 3.01
N LYS A 20 -10.90 -0.48 3.25
CA LYS A 20 -11.70 0.70 2.99
C LYS A 20 -11.37 1.23 1.61
N ILE A 21 -12.37 1.26 0.72
CA ILE A 21 -12.24 1.79 -0.64
C ILE A 21 -12.39 3.30 -0.58
N GLY A 22 -11.44 4.02 -1.17
CA GLY A 22 -11.43 5.47 -1.25
C GLY A 22 -10.98 5.96 -2.62
N GLU A 23 -11.27 7.24 -2.89
CA GLU A 23 -10.75 7.97 -4.04
C GLU A 23 -9.63 8.90 -3.58
N ILE A 24 -8.51 8.87 -4.29
CA ILE A 24 -7.41 9.83 -4.14
C ILE A 24 -7.16 10.54 -5.47
N MET A 25 -6.55 11.72 -5.40
CA MET A 25 -6.03 12.37 -6.59
C MET A 25 -4.73 11.68 -6.98
N GLY A 26 -4.68 11.06 -8.15
CA GLY A 26 -3.57 10.21 -8.60
C GLY A 26 -2.21 10.91 -8.56
N GLY A 27 -2.17 12.23 -8.81
CA GLY A 27 -0.95 13.05 -8.73
C GLY A 27 -0.44 13.31 -7.31
N LEU A 28 -1.26 13.07 -6.27
CA LEU A 28 -0.87 13.24 -4.86
C LEU A 28 -0.44 11.92 -4.21
N ALA A 29 -0.68 10.77 -4.85
CA ALA A 29 -0.36 9.45 -4.30
C ALA A 29 1.15 9.22 -4.07
N SER A 30 2.00 9.93 -4.81
CA SER A 30 3.46 9.90 -4.69
C SER A 30 4.02 10.83 -3.61
N ILE A 31 3.17 11.64 -2.98
CA ILE A 31 3.58 12.57 -1.94
C ILE A 31 3.64 11.81 -0.61
N GLN A 32 4.83 11.31 -0.29
CA GLN A 32 5.11 10.60 0.96
C GLN A 32 6.31 11.24 1.66
N LEU A 33 6.16 11.52 2.95
CA LEU A 33 7.28 11.86 3.82
C LEU A 33 8.03 10.59 4.20
N LYS A 34 9.34 10.59 4.01
CA LYS A 34 10.22 9.49 4.39
C LYS A 34 10.85 9.78 5.76
N PRO A 35 11.29 8.75 6.52
CA PRO A 35 11.96 8.98 7.80
C PRO A 35 13.16 9.93 7.71
N GLU A 36 13.90 9.89 6.61
CA GLU A 36 15.08 10.75 6.38
C GLU A 36 14.70 12.23 6.28
N ASP A 37 13.46 12.55 5.90
CA ASP A 37 12.95 13.92 5.82
C ASP A 37 12.85 14.58 7.21
N PHE A 38 12.82 13.79 8.28
CA PHE A 38 12.79 14.27 9.67
C PHE A 38 14.17 14.34 10.32
N SER A 39 15.24 14.04 9.58
CA SER A 39 16.61 13.98 10.12
C SER A 39 17.18 15.34 10.52
N SER A 40 16.68 16.45 9.94
CA SER A 40 17.10 17.81 10.27
C SER A 40 16.07 18.86 9.82
N PRO A 41 16.11 20.10 10.35
CA PRO A 41 15.24 21.18 9.89
C PRO A 41 15.36 21.47 8.38
N ILE A 42 16.57 21.36 7.81
CA ILE A 42 16.80 21.58 6.37
C ILE A 42 16.17 20.45 5.55
N ALA A 43 16.34 19.19 5.96
CA ALA A 43 15.72 18.05 5.28
C ALA A 43 14.19 18.18 5.23
N LEU A 44 13.59 18.62 6.34
CA LEU A 44 12.15 18.84 6.42
C LEU A 44 11.67 19.97 5.50
N GLN A 45 12.42 21.08 5.45
CA GLN A 45 12.14 22.17 4.50
C GLN A 45 12.19 21.69 3.05
N MET A 46 13.20 20.87 2.69
CA MET A 46 13.28 20.28 1.35
C MET A 46 12.11 19.34 1.06
N ALA A 47 11.66 18.57 2.06
CA ALA A 47 10.50 17.69 1.91
C ALA A 47 9.22 18.48 1.64
N PHE A 48 9.00 19.60 2.35
CA PHE A 48 7.87 20.50 2.08
C PHE A 48 7.92 21.12 0.69
N SER A 49 9.08 21.51 0.18
CA SER A 49 9.21 22.00 -1.19
C SER A 49 8.78 20.96 -2.21
N ARG A 50 9.20 19.69 -2.05
CA ARG A 50 8.76 18.59 -2.94
C ARG A 50 7.26 18.34 -2.87
N ILE A 51 6.68 18.39 -1.67
CA ILE A 51 5.22 18.27 -1.48
C ILE A 51 4.51 19.39 -2.23
N TYR A 52 4.97 20.64 -2.06
CA TYR A 52 4.38 21.80 -2.71
C TYR A 52 4.43 21.68 -4.24
N GLU A 53 5.58 21.32 -4.81
CA GLU A 53 5.73 21.08 -6.25
C GLU A 53 4.80 19.96 -6.75
N GLY A 54 4.67 18.87 -5.98
CA GLY A 54 3.75 17.77 -6.30
C GLY A 54 2.29 18.22 -6.31
N VAL A 55 1.88 19.08 -5.36
CA VAL A 55 0.53 19.64 -5.31
C VAL A 55 0.27 20.56 -6.51
N ILE A 56 1.20 21.45 -6.85
CA ILE A 56 1.04 22.36 -8.00
C ILE A 56 0.92 21.57 -9.30
N LYS A 57 1.80 20.57 -9.53
CA LYS A 57 1.71 19.70 -10.71
C LYS A 57 0.38 18.94 -10.78
N ALA A 58 -0.10 18.42 -9.65
CA ALA A 58 -1.38 17.72 -9.61
C ALA A 58 -2.59 18.64 -9.93
N LEU A 59 -2.48 19.93 -9.61
CA LEU A 59 -3.49 20.93 -9.99
C LEU A 59 -3.40 21.30 -11.48
N GLU A 60 -2.19 21.41 -12.04
CA GLU A 60 -1.96 21.70 -13.46
C GLU A 60 -2.38 20.55 -14.39
N GLU A 61 -2.09 19.30 -14.02
CA GLU A 61 -2.45 18.10 -14.81
C GLU A 61 -3.95 17.75 -14.76
N GLY A 62 -4.69 18.39 -13.84
CA GLY A 62 -6.11 18.13 -13.60
C GLY A 62 -6.37 16.88 -12.74
N PRO A 63 -7.55 16.78 -12.12
CA PRO A 63 -7.86 15.70 -11.18
C PRO A 63 -8.02 14.35 -11.90
N LYS A 64 -6.94 13.55 -11.96
CA LYS A 64 -7.05 12.13 -12.28
C LYS A 64 -7.48 11.38 -11.03
N LYS A 65 -8.72 10.90 -11.02
CA LYS A 65 -9.23 10.07 -9.93
C LYS A 65 -8.53 8.72 -9.95
N LYS A 66 -8.07 8.29 -8.78
CA LYS A 66 -7.49 6.97 -8.58
C LYS A 66 -8.16 6.32 -7.38
N TYR A 67 -8.61 5.09 -7.54
CA TYR A 67 -9.23 4.32 -6.48
C TYR A 67 -8.16 3.54 -5.73
N VAL A 68 -8.25 3.53 -4.42
CA VAL A 68 -7.34 2.79 -3.54
C VAL A 68 -8.11 2.04 -2.48
N ALA A 69 -7.54 0.92 -2.04
CA ALA A 69 -7.99 0.16 -0.89
C ALA A 69 -6.98 0.31 0.25
N GLU A 70 -7.41 0.92 1.36
CA GLU A 70 -6.65 0.89 2.61
C GLU A 70 -7.01 -0.39 3.36
N VAL A 71 -6.12 -1.38 3.29
CA VAL A 71 -6.26 -2.68 3.96
C VAL A 71 -5.67 -2.60 5.36
N ARG A 72 -6.47 -2.92 6.38
CA ARG A 72 -6.04 -3.01 7.76
C ARG A 72 -6.08 -4.47 8.24
N MET A 73 -4.99 -4.91 8.84
CA MET A 73 -4.87 -6.24 9.44
C MET A 73 -4.09 -6.19 10.76
N THR A 74 -4.16 -7.28 11.52
CA THR A 74 -3.30 -7.52 12.68
C THR A 74 -2.34 -8.65 12.33
N ASP A 75 -1.04 -8.41 12.47
CA ASP A 75 -0.03 -9.44 12.20
C ASP A 75 0.00 -10.52 13.30
N SER A 76 0.85 -11.55 13.11
CA SER A 76 0.98 -12.65 14.07
C SER A 76 1.59 -12.26 15.41
N LEU A 77 2.14 -11.04 15.52
CA LEU A 77 2.76 -10.49 16.73
C LEU A 77 1.84 -9.48 17.44
N GLY A 78 0.65 -9.22 16.90
CA GLY A 78 -0.34 -8.30 17.48
C GLY A 78 -0.22 -6.86 16.99
N ASN A 79 0.65 -6.56 16.02
CA ASN A 79 0.81 -5.21 15.48
C ASN A 79 -0.29 -4.89 14.46
N GLN A 80 -0.79 -3.66 14.47
CA GLN A 80 -1.66 -3.15 13.42
C GLN A 80 -0.82 -2.80 12.19
N VAL A 81 -1.15 -3.40 11.05
CA VAL A 81 -0.49 -3.16 9.76
C VAL A 81 -1.52 -2.60 8.79
N VAL A 82 -1.12 -1.53 8.09
CA VAL A 82 -1.93 -0.88 7.06
C VAL A 82 -1.21 -0.98 5.72
N ILE A 83 -1.90 -1.50 4.70
CA ILE A 83 -1.37 -1.68 3.34
C ILE A 83 -2.28 -0.91 2.38
N GLY A 84 -1.70 -0.05 1.55
CA GLY A 84 -2.40 0.58 0.44
C GLY A 84 -2.36 -0.30 -0.81
N VAL A 85 -3.51 -0.55 -1.41
CA VAL A 85 -3.63 -1.28 -2.69
C VAL A 85 -4.18 -0.33 -3.74
N ASP A 86 -3.49 -0.23 -4.87
CA ASP A 86 -3.93 0.53 -6.04
C ASP A 86 -5.02 -0.25 -6.81
N LEU A 87 -6.18 0.37 -7.01
CA LEU A 87 -7.31 -0.23 -7.75
C LEU A 87 -7.47 0.38 -9.16
N GLY A 88 -6.62 1.33 -9.55
CA GLY A 88 -6.65 2.00 -10.85
C GLY A 88 -7.60 3.20 -10.93
N GLU A 89 -7.89 3.64 -12.14
CA GLU A 89 -8.68 4.87 -12.40
C GLU A 89 -10.18 4.61 -12.57
N ALA A 90 -10.58 3.37 -12.85
CA ALA A 90 -11.98 2.98 -12.98
C ALA A 90 -12.58 2.63 -11.61
N PRO A 91 -13.86 2.94 -11.36
CA PRO A 91 -14.53 2.55 -10.11
C PRO A 91 -14.48 1.02 -9.94
N PRO A 92 -13.96 0.52 -8.80
CA PRO A 92 -13.84 -0.90 -8.58
C PRO A 92 -15.23 -1.55 -8.45
N PRO A 93 -15.38 -2.83 -8.80
CA PRO A 93 -16.68 -3.51 -8.87
C PRO A 93 -17.20 -3.93 -7.48
N PHE A 94 -17.19 -3.01 -6.51
CA PHE A 94 -17.68 -3.22 -5.16
C PHE A 94 -18.92 -2.37 -4.90
N SER A 95 -19.96 -2.98 -4.33
CA SER A 95 -21.16 -2.26 -3.94
C SER A 95 -21.04 -1.59 -2.56
N LYS A 96 -19.94 -1.83 -1.83
CA LYS A 96 -19.69 -1.33 -0.48
C LYS A 96 -18.34 -0.62 -0.42
N SER A 97 -18.26 0.43 0.39
CA SER A 97 -17.02 1.16 0.67
C SER A 97 -16.10 0.44 1.67
N GLU A 98 -16.61 -0.54 2.41
CA GLU A 98 -15.82 -1.46 3.24
C GLU A 98 -16.04 -2.90 2.75
N VAL A 99 -14.94 -3.56 2.41
CA VAL A 99 -14.94 -4.95 1.92
C VAL A 99 -13.96 -5.80 2.73
N LYS A 100 -14.11 -7.13 2.65
CA LYS A 100 -13.13 -8.04 3.24
C LYS A 100 -11.87 -8.03 2.38
N ALA A 101 -10.72 -8.05 3.04
CA ALA A 101 -9.43 -8.26 2.40
C ALA A 101 -8.78 -9.51 2.98
N ARG A 102 -7.97 -10.16 2.15
CA ARG A 102 -7.12 -11.28 2.56
C ARG A 102 -5.70 -10.96 2.13
N ILE A 103 -4.76 -11.12 3.06
CA ILE A 103 -3.33 -10.93 2.83
C ILE A 103 -2.70 -12.31 2.94
N THR A 104 -2.01 -12.73 1.89
CA THR A 104 -1.22 -13.97 1.88
C THR A 104 0.24 -13.57 1.97
N VAL A 105 0.92 -14.00 3.03
CA VAL A 105 2.36 -13.83 3.19
C VAL A 105 3.01 -15.17 2.89
N GLU A 106 3.86 -15.17 1.86
CA GLU A 106 4.64 -16.34 1.46
C GLU A 106 6.11 -16.08 1.76
N ILE A 107 6.72 -16.98 2.54
CA ILE A 107 8.15 -16.99 2.87
C ILE A 107 8.75 -18.19 2.15
N PHE A 108 9.69 -17.94 1.25
CA PHE A 108 10.37 -18.95 0.44
C PHE A 108 11.81 -18.49 0.19
N GLU A 109 12.71 -19.43 -0.08
CA GLU A 109 14.10 -19.13 -0.48
C GLU A 109 14.14 -18.74 -1.96
N GLU A 110 14.93 -17.74 -2.30
CA GLU A 110 15.19 -17.35 -3.70
C GLU A 110 16.04 -18.44 -4.37
N GLU A 111 15.67 -18.90 -5.56
CA GLU A 111 16.50 -19.84 -6.32
C GLU A 111 17.75 -19.10 -6.79
N GLU A 112 18.95 -19.52 -6.35
CA GLU A 112 20.20 -19.13 -7.01
C GLU A 112 20.19 -19.70 -8.44
N VAL A 113 20.07 -18.81 -9.43
CA VAL A 113 20.14 -19.15 -10.87
C VAL A 113 21.58 -19.34 -11.30
#